data_AF-A0A920VS02-F1
#
_entry.id   AF-A0A920VS02-F1
#
_cell.length_a   1.000
_cell.length_b   1.000
_cell.length_c   1.000
_cell.angle_alpha   90.00
_cell.angle_beta   90.00
_cell.angle_gamma   90.00
#
_symmetry.space_group_name_H-M   'P 1'
#
loop_
_entity.id
_entity.type
_entity.pdbx_description
1 polymer ?
#
loop_
_entity_poly.entity_id
_entity_poly.type
_entity_poly.pdbx_seq_one_letter_code
_entity_poly.pdbx_strand_id
1 'polypeptide(L)'
;MFTRHPDSLDPQIVTLAQGVVGAFACRAPSLDKNGVFELLPIFAAQMRRFCILNKLNYDLISTHYWLSGLVGMRLALNGMYPVTSFHTMAGMKRRGRPGESK
;
A
#
# COMPACT_ATOMS: atom_id res chain seq x y z
N MET A 1 -0.97 -6.47 -0.57
CA MET A 1 -2.14 -5.95 0.18
C MET A 1 -1.72 -5.72 1.63
N PHE A 2 -2.11 -4.61 2.26
CA PHE A 2 -1.85 -4.38 3.69
C PHE A 2 -3.13 -4.71 4.46
N THR A 3 -3.05 -5.61 5.41
CA THR A 3 -4.22 -6.13 6.13
C THR A 3 -3.96 -6.07 7.62
N ARG A 4 -5.04 -5.92 8.39
CA ARG A 4 -4.96 -5.98 9.86
C ARG A 4 -4.42 -7.35 10.27
N HIS A 5 -3.47 -7.37 11.21
CA HIS A 5 -2.93 -8.57 11.84
C HIS A 5 -3.65 -8.81 13.17
N PRO A 6 -4.58 -9.77 13.27
CA PRO A 6 -5.38 -9.99 14.48
C PRO A 6 -4.62 -10.77 15.55
N ASP A 7 -3.79 -11.73 15.16
CA ASP A 7 -3.07 -12.66 16.04
C ASP A 7 -1.57 -12.67 15.74
N SER A 8 -0.74 -12.59 16.78
CA SER A 8 0.73 -12.70 16.71
C SER A 8 1.25 -13.98 16.04
N LEU A 9 0.44 -15.04 16.00
CA LEU A 9 0.78 -16.32 15.38
C LEU A 9 0.53 -16.35 13.87
N ASP A 10 -0.25 -15.40 13.33
CA ASP A 10 -0.51 -15.35 11.90
C ASP A 10 0.76 -14.96 11.12
N PRO A 11 1.03 -15.59 9.96
CA PRO A 11 2.17 -15.24 9.13
C PRO A 11 2.09 -13.78 8.67
N GLN A 12 3.17 -13.01 8.90
CA GLN A 12 3.26 -11.61 8.46
C GLN A 12 3.24 -11.45 6.94
N ILE A 13 3.69 -12.48 6.22
CA ILE A 13 3.71 -12.54 4.75
C ILE A 13 2.96 -13.80 4.32
N VAL A 14 1.91 -13.61 3.51
CA VAL A 14 1.14 -14.71 2.92
C VAL A 14 1.34 -14.73 1.42
N THR A 15 1.74 -15.87 0.88
CA THR A 15 1.75 -16.10 -0.57
C THR A 15 0.34 -16.49 -1.00
N LEU A 16 -0.30 -15.67 -1.85
CA LEU A 16 -1.66 -15.94 -2.32
C LEU A 16 -1.68 -16.83 -3.56
N ALA A 17 -0.64 -16.74 -4.40
CA ALA A 17 -0.42 -17.58 -5.56
C ALA A 17 1.08 -17.55 -5.93
N GLN A 18 1.51 -18.40 -6.86
CA GLN A 18 2.90 -18.40 -7.32
C GLN A 18 3.27 -17.02 -7.90
N GLY A 19 4.27 -16.37 -7.30
CA GLY A 19 4.67 -15.00 -7.66
C GLY A 19 3.76 -13.88 -7.11
N VAL A 20 2.70 -14.20 -6.37
CA VAL A 20 1.78 -13.22 -5.76
C VAL A 20 1.95 -13.19 -4.25
N VAL A 21 2.57 -12.11 -3.76
CA VAL A 21 2.80 -11.89 -2.33
C VAL A 21 1.70 -10.99 -1.80
N GLY A 22 0.85 -11.55 -0.96
CA GLY A 22 -0.39 -10.92 -0.53
C GLY A 22 -0.63 -11.03 0.96
N ALA A 23 0.22 -10.37 1.74
CA ALA A 23 -0.17 -9.59 2.92
C ALA A 23 1.13 -9.08 3.55
N PHE A 24 1.18 -7.82 3.96
CA PHE A 24 2.08 -7.43 5.05
C PHE A 24 1.18 -7.13 6.22
N ALA A 25 1.23 -8.00 7.21
CA ALA A 25 0.41 -7.86 8.38
C ALA A 25 1.14 -6.94 9.37
N CYS A 26 0.56 -5.77 9.62
CA CYS A 26 1.06 -4.87 10.64
C CYS A 26 0.19 -5.01 11.88
N ARG A 27 0.81 -5.25 13.04
CA ARG A 27 0.17 -5.08 14.34
C ARG A 27 -0.19 -3.61 14.47
N ALA A 28 -1.42 -3.28 14.11
CA ALA A 28 -1.95 -1.98 14.37
C ALA A 28 -2.91 -2.09 15.56
N PRO A 29 -2.64 -1.44 16.71
CA PRO A 29 -3.71 -1.16 17.68
C PRO A 29 -4.82 -0.41 16.93
N SER A 30 -6.07 -0.45 17.42
CA SER A 30 -7.24 0.13 16.73
C SER A 30 -6.91 1.48 16.09
N LEU A 31 -6.64 1.48 14.78
CA LEU A 31 -6.27 2.70 14.07
C LEU A 31 -7.55 3.51 13.90
N ASP A 32 -7.47 4.79 14.22
CA ASP A 32 -8.46 5.72 13.70
C ASP A 32 -8.31 5.83 12.16
N LYS A 33 -9.19 6.61 11.52
CA LYS A 33 -9.19 6.77 10.05
C LYS A 33 -7.86 7.34 9.51
N ASN A 34 -7.06 8.00 10.35
CA ASN A 34 -5.80 8.65 9.94
C ASN A 34 -4.57 7.78 10.26
N GLY A 35 -4.66 6.86 11.22
CA GLY A 35 -3.55 6.01 11.63
C GLY A 35 -3.01 5.12 10.50
N VAL A 36 -3.80 4.86 9.44
CA VAL A 36 -3.32 4.12 8.26
C VAL A 36 -2.22 4.90 7.50
N PHE A 37 -2.27 6.24 7.49
CA PHE A 37 -1.25 7.05 6.81
C PHE A 37 0.13 6.90 7.43
N GLU A 38 0.18 6.83 8.76
CA GLU A 38 1.40 6.70 9.54
C GLU A 38 2.11 5.36 9.28
N LEU A 39 1.36 4.35 8.83
CA LEU A 39 1.89 3.02 8.53
C LEU A 39 2.47 2.89 7.12
N LEU A 40 2.20 3.82 6.21
CA LEU A 40 2.67 3.72 4.81
C LEU A 40 4.20 3.68 4.68
N PRO A 41 5.00 4.49 5.42
CA PRO A 41 6.45 4.40 5.35
C PRO A 41 6.97 3.05 5.84
N ILE A 42 6.37 2.50 6.90
CA ILE A 42 6.72 1.19 7.47
C ILE A 42 6.42 0.10 6.44
N PHE A 43 5.25 0.15 5.83
CA PHE A 43 4.84 -0.78 4.79
C PHE A 43 5.79 -0.75 3.57
N ALA A 44 6.15 0.43 3.08
CA ALA A 44 7.12 0.56 1.99
C ALA A 44 8.47 -0.08 2.34
N ALA A 45 8.97 0.14 3.55
CA ALA A 45 10.23 -0.43 4.02
C ALA A 45 10.16 -1.97 4.10
N GLN A 46 9.06 -2.51 4.62
CA GLN A 46 8.83 -3.96 4.68
C GLN A 46 8.76 -4.58 3.28
N MET A 47 8.10 -3.91 2.33
CA MET A 47 8.03 -4.36 0.94
C MET A 47 9.39 -4.41 0.28
N ARG A 48 10.22 -3.38 0.47
CA ARG A 48 11.61 -3.37 -0.02
C ARG A 48 12.42 -4.50 0.61
N ARG A 49 12.35 -4.67 1.94
CA ARG A 49 13.06 -5.73 2.66
C ARG A 49 12.67 -7.10 2.13
N PHE A 50 11.39 -7.32 1.87
CA PHE A 50 10.89 -8.55 1.28
C PHE A 50 11.51 -8.81 -0.11
N CYS A 51 11.54 -7.79 -0.99
CA CYS A 51 12.16 -7.95 -2.31
C CYS A 51 13.63 -8.35 -2.20
N ILE A 52 14.40 -7.68 -1.32
CA ILE A 52 15.82 -7.97 -1.09
C ILE A 52 16.03 -9.40 -0.58
N LEU A 53 15.31 -9.80 0.47
CA LEU A 53 15.47 -11.12 1.09
C LEU A 53 15.13 -12.28 0.13
N ASN A 54 14.19 -12.04 -0.79
CA ASN A 54 13.76 -13.04 -1.77
C ASN A 54 14.46 -12.89 -3.12
N LYS A 55 15.47 -12.00 -3.23
CA LYS A 55 16.22 -11.73 -4.47
C LYS A 55 15.30 -11.38 -5.65
N LEU A 56 14.22 -10.65 -5.37
CA LEU A 56 13.25 -10.20 -6.35
C LEU A 56 13.66 -8.83 -6.90
N ASN A 57 13.78 -8.75 -8.21
CA ASN A 57 14.02 -7.50 -8.93
C ASN A 57 12.81 -7.22 -9.80
N TYR A 58 12.17 -6.09 -9.55
CA TYR A 58 11.02 -5.62 -10.32
C TYR A 58 11.39 -4.31 -11.00
N ASP A 59 11.14 -4.20 -12.31
CA ASP A 59 11.31 -2.95 -13.03
C ASP A 59 10.10 -2.02 -12.84
N LEU A 60 8.93 -2.60 -12.57
CA LEU A 60 7.64 -1.90 -12.48
C LEU A 60 6.94 -2.18 -11.15
N ILE A 61 6.35 -1.14 -10.56
CA ILE A 61 5.39 -1.27 -9.46
C ILE A 61 4.02 -0.73 -9.86
N SER A 62 3.02 -1.60 -9.90
CA SER A 62 1.63 -1.22 -10.12
C SER A 62 0.91 -1.02 -8.79
N THR A 63 0.24 0.11 -8.64
CA THR A 63 -0.50 0.49 -7.45
C THR A 63 -1.93 0.88 -7.82
N HIS A 64 -2.86 0.56 -6.92
CA HIS A 64 -4.29 0.78 -7.11
C HIS A 64 -4.84 1.63 -5.97
N TYR A 65 -5.53 2.72 -6.31
CA TYR A 65 -6.01 3.75 -5.39
C TYR A 65 -4.90 4.67 -4.84
N TRP A 66 -5.26 5.91 -4.53
CA TRP A 66 -4.30 6.98 -4.25
C TRP A 66 -3.37 6.71 -3.06
N LEU A 67 -3.86 6.02 -2.03
CA LEU A 67 -3.10 5.71 -0.83
C LEU A 67 -1.93 4.77 -1.12
N SER A 68 -2.14 3.77 -1.99
CA SER A 68 -1.06 2.85 -2.39
C SER A 68 -0.10 3.51 -3.38
N GLY A 69 -0.54 4.52 -4.14
CA GLY A 69 0.34 5.36 -4.96
C GLY A 69 1.44 6.04 -4.13
N LEU A 70 1.16 6.46 -2.89
CA LEU A 70 2.17 6.99 -1.97
C LEU A 70 3.27 5.98 -1.64
N VAL A 71 2.89 4.71 -1.48
CA VAL A 71 3.83 3.60 -1.27
C VAL A 71 4.66 3.37 -2.53
N GLY A 72 4.01 3.35 -3.70
CA GLY A 72 4.66 3.22 -5.00
C GLY A 72 5.73 4.27 -5.24
N MET A 73 5.43 5.54 -4.96
CA MET A 73 6.41 6.64 -5.05
C MET A 73 7.61 6.42 -4.11
N ARG A 74 7.39 5.90 -2.91
CA ARG A 74 8.49 5.63 -1.97
C ARG A 74 9.36 4.46 -2.41
N LEU A 75 8.78 3.46 -3.05
CA LEU A 75 9.50 2.33 -3.63
C LEU A 75 10.26 2.73 -4.90
N ALA A 76 9.76 3.72 -5.65
CA ALA A 76 10.41 4.23 -6.86
C ALA A 76 11.80 4.83 -6.61
N LEU A 77 12.06 5.33 -5.40
CA LEU A 77 13.41 5.77 -4.96
C LEU A 77 14.46 4.65 -5.04
N ASN A 78 14.05 3.40 -5.26
CA ASN A 78 14.91 2.23 -5.36
C ASN A 78 15.05 1.72 -6.81
N GLY A 79 14.68 2.53 -7.80
CA GLY A 79 14.85 2.22 -9.22
C GLY A 79 13.65 1.53 -9.88
N MET A 80 12.52 1.43 -9.18
CA MET A 80 11.27 0.87 -9.75
C MET A 80 10.43 1.98 -10.40
N TYR A 81 9.80 1.71 -11.54
CA TYR A 81 8.88 2.66 -12.17
C TYR A 81 7.46 2.52 -11.60
N PRO A 82 6.87 3.56 -10.98
CA PRO A 82 5.53 3.47 -10.42
C PRO A 82 4.43 3.76 -11.45
N VAL A 83 3.42 2.89 -11.52
CA VAL A 83 2.17 3.11 -12.25
C VAL A 83 1.02 3.08 -11.24
N THR A 84 0.20 4.13 -11.19
CA THR A 84 -0.92 4.24 -10.25
C THR A 84 -2.24 4.34 -11.00
N SER A 85 -3.14 3.41 -10.74
CA SER A 85 -4.53 3.47 -11.21
C SER A 85 -5.44 4.07 -10.14
N PHE A 86 -6.26 5.07 -10.49
CA PHE A 86 -7.20 5.71 -9.58
C PHE A 86 -8.64 5.28 -9.91
N HIS A 87 -9.33 4.59 -9.00
CA HIS A 87 -10.73 4.17 -9.20
C HIS A 87 -11.74 5.31 -9.01
N THR A 88 -11.36 6.39 -8.33
CA THR A 88 -12.20 7.58 -8.16
C THR A 88 -11.34 8.75 -7.70
N MET A 89 -11.45 9.90 -8.38
CA MET A 89 -10.82 11.15 -7.96
C MET A 89 -11.82 11.94 -7.11
N ALA A 90 -11.72 11.84 -5.78
CA ALA A 90 -12.63 12.55 -4.85
C ALA A 90 -12.67 14.06 -5.12
N GLY A 91 -11.54 14.66 -5.53
CA GLY A 91 -11.46 16.06 -5.95
C GLY A 91 -12.25 16.39 -7.22
N MET A 92 -12.45 15.44 -8.15
CA MET A 92 -13.34 15.62 -9.30
C MET A 92 -14.81 15.46 -8.90
N LYS A 93 -15.12 14.55 -7.96
CA LYS A 93 -16.48 14.45 -7.40
C LYS A 93 -16.93 15.74 -6.70
N ARG A 94 -16.05 16.38 -5.91
CA ARG A 94 -16.36 17.69 -5.28
C ARG A 94 -16.55 18.80 -6.31
N ARG A 95 -15.73 18.86 -7.35
CA ARG A 95 -15.86 19.88 -8.42
C ARG A 95 -17.14 19.73 -9.25
N GLY A 96 -17.64 18.51 -9.43
CA GLY A 96 -18.93 18.25 -10.08
C GLY A 96 -20.15 18.54 -9.21
N ARG A 97 -19.99 18.88 -7.93
CA ARG A 97 -21.06 19.23 -6.99
C ARG A 97 -20.69 20.45 -6.13
N PRO A 98 -20.68 21.67 -6.69
CA PRO A 98 -20.23 22.87 -5.98
C PRO A 98 -21.09 23.25 -4.76
N GLY A 99 -22.28 22.65 -4.58
CA GLY A 99 -23.25 23.03 -3.53
C GLY A 99 -23.25 22.20 -2.25
N GLU A 100 -22.51 21.09 -2.17
CA GLU A 100 -22.50 20.23 -0.98
C GLU A 100 -21.24 20.47 -0.14
N SER A 101 -21.14 21.68 0.43
CA SER A 101 -20.23 21.97 1.53
C SER A 101 -21.05 22.00 2.82
N LYS A 102 -20.90 20.97 3.66
CA LYS A 102 -21.28 21.02 5.08
C LYS A 102 -20.01 20.97 5.92
#